data_AF-A0A094GJH1-F1
#
_entry.id   AF-A0A094GJH1-F1
#
_cell.length_a   1.000
_cell.length_b   1.000
_cell.length_c   1.000
_cell.angle_alpha   90.00
_cell.angle_beta   90.00
_cell.angle_gamma   90.00
#
_symmetry.space_group_name_H-M   'P 1'
#
loop_
_entity.id
_entity.type
_entity.pdbx_description
1 polymer ?
#
loop_
_entity_poly.entity_id
_entity_poly.type
_entity_poly.pdbx_seq_one_letter_code
_entity_poly.pdbx_strand_id
1 'polypeptide(L)' 'MFRLLPRGLPKDPEYPTDLKQLGYFVNDDDEIRSIENPKYYFKYFINRTERYNERQRESMNSLSPHHSPIITTSSHPK' A
#
# COMPACT_ATOMS: atom_id res chain seq x y z
N MET A 1 12.88 27.20 16.07
CA MET A 1 12.57 25.81 15.70
C MET A 1 11.62 25.85 14.51
N PHE A 2 12.03 25.35 13.34
CA PHE A 2 11.17 25.32 12.16
C PHE A 2 10.27 24.08 12.22
N ARG A 3 8.97 24.26 12.00
CA ARG A 3 8.01 23.16 11.85
C ARG A 3 7.56 23.14 10.40
N LEU A 4 7.62 21.97 9.77
CA LEU A 4 7.06 21.82 8.43
C LEU A 4 5.54 21.96 8.53
N LEU A 5 4.96 22.85 7.70
CA LEU A 5 3.51 22.96 7.59
C LEU A 5 2.98 21.74 6.83
N PRO A 6 1.78 21.21 7.14
CA PRO A 6 1.20 20.07 6.44
C PRO A 6 1.14 20.25 4.91
N ARG A 7 0.91 21.48 4.43
CA ARG A 7 0.93 21.83 2.99
C ARG A 7 2.30 21.66 2.30
N GLY A 8 3.37 21.53 3.07
CA GLY A 8 4.73 21.34 2.58
C GLY A 8 5.17 19.88 2.54
N LEU A 9 4.33 18.95 3.00
CA LEU A 9 4.63 17.53 2.91
C LEU A 9 4.39 17.04 1.47
N PRO A 10 5.26 16.18 0.92
CA PRO A 10 4.96 15.49 -0.33
C PRO A 10 3.65 14.70 -0.21
N LYS A 11 2.92 14.59 -1.32
CA LYS A 11 1.75 13.70 -1.38
C LYS A 11 2.21 12.25 -1.17
N ASP A 12 1.40 11.48 -0.45
CA ASP A 12 1.66 10.06 -0.29
C ASP A 12 1.68 9.34 -1.65
N PRO A 13 2.51 8.30 -1.81
CA PRO A 13 2.50 7.47 -3.00
C PRO A 13 1.15 6.73 -3.11
N GLU A 14 0.63 6.74 -4.33
CA GLU A 14 -0.60 6.03 -4.70
C GLU A 14 -0.19 4.75 -5.42
N TYR A 15 -0.70 3.62 -4.94
CA TYR A 15 -0.55 2.34 -5.60
C TYR A 15 -1.92 1.86 -6.06
N PRO A 16 -1.99 1.14 -7.18
CA PRO A 16 -3.24 0.54 -7.61
C PRO A 16 -3.70 -0.50 -6.58
N THR A 17 -5.02 -0.64 -6.42
CA THR A 17 -5.58 -1.68 -5.55
C THR A 17 -5.66 -3.01 -6.26
N ASP A 18 -5.72 -3.04 -7.60
CA ASP A 18 -5.78 -4.28 -8.39
C ASP A 18 -4.48 -5.08 -8.31
N LEU A 19 -4.60 -6.39 -8.03
CA LEU A 19 -3.47 -7.30 -7.85
C LEU A 19 -2.57 -7.35 -9.10
N LYS A 20 -3.19 -7.38 -10.29
CA LYS A 20 -2.46 -7.41 -11.56
C LYS A 20 -1.68 -6.12 -11.79
N GLN A 21 -2.29 -4.97 -11.49
CA GLN A 21 -1.64 -3.67 -11.60
C GLN A 21 -0.53 -3.47 -10.56
N LEU A 22 -0.61 -4.15 -9.41
CA LEU A 22 0.49 -4.22 -8.43
C LEU A 22 1.66 -5.09 -8.89
N GLY A 23 1.54 -5.78 -10.03
CA GLY A 23 2.58 -6.65 -10.57
C GLY A 23 2.52 -8.08 -10.02
N TYR A 24 1.37 -8.52 -9.50
CA TYR A 24 1.19 -9.84 -8.92
C TYR A 24 -0.01 -10.59 -9.53
N PHE A 25 -0.01 -11.90 -9.35
CA PHE A 25 -1.13 -12.78 -9.69
C PHE A 25 -1.23 -13.91 -8.66
N VAL A 26 -2.38 -14.59 -8.62
CA VAL A 26 -2.57 -15.81 -7.84
C VAL A 26 -2.30 -17.00 -8.77
N ASN A 27 -1.41 -17.91 -8.38
CA ASN A 27 -1.13 -19.14 -9.13
C ASN A 27 -2.13 -20.26 -8.78
N ASP A 28 -1.97 -21.44 -9.39
CA ASP A 28 -2.85 -22.60 -9.18
C ASP A 28 -2.78 -23.17 -7.74
N ASP A 29 -1.73 -22.80 -6.98
CA ASP A 29 -1.53 -23.20 -5.58
C ASP A 29 -2.08 -22.15 -4.59
N ASP A 30 -2.90 -21.20 -5.05
CA ASP A 30 -3.47 -20.09 -4.27
C ASP A 30 -2.43 -19.13 -3.65
N GLU A 31 -1.24 -19.04 -4.24
CA GLU A 31 -0.15 -18.18 -3.78
C GLU A 31 -0.05 -16.89 -4.61
N ILE A 32 0.25 -15.77 -3.93
CA ILE A 32 0.54 -14.50 -4.59
C ILE A 32 1.98 -14.50 -5.11
N ARG A 33 2.13 -14.49 -6.44
CA ARG A 33 3.40 -14.53 -7.17
C ARG A 33 3.61 -13.28 -8.02
N SER A 34 4.86 -12.90 -8.23
CA SER A 34 5.21 -11.76 -9.10
C SER A 34 5.00 -12.12 -10.57
N ILE A 35 4.40 -11.20 -11.33
CA ILE A 35 4.22 -11.32 -12.78
C ILE A 35 5.56 -11.31 -13.51
N GLU A 36 6.54 -10.52 -13.05
CA GLU A 36 7.87 -10.45 -13.69
C GLU A 36 8.65 -11.77 -13.54
N ASN A 37 8.53 -12.42 -12.38
CA ASN A 37 9.13 -13.72 -12.13
C ASN A 37 8.31 -14.51 -11.09
N PRO A 38 7.59 -15.56 -11.52
CA PRO A 38 6.73 -16.37 -10.65
C PRO A 38 7.45 -17.04 -9.48
N LYS A 39 8.80 -17.14 -9.50
CA LYS A 39 9.57 -17.66 -8.36
C LYS A 39 9.54 -16.72 -7.15
N TYR A 40 9.27 -15.43 -7.36
CA TYR A 40 9.25 -14.45 -6.28
C TYR A 40 7.84 -14.23 -5.74
N TYR A 41 7.75 -14.15 -4.42
CA TYR A 41 6.55 -13.75 -3.69
C TYR A 41 6.39 -12.22 -3.65
N PHE A 42 5.39 -11.76 -2.92
CA PHE A 42 5.24 -10.34 -2.57
C PHE A 42 6.52 -9.74 -1.98
N LYS A 43 6.98 -8.63 -2.58
CA LYS A 43 8.16 -7.89 -2.13
C LYS A 43 7.72 -6.63 -1.39
N TYR A 44 7.90 -6.60 -0.08
CA TYR A 44 7.56 -5.42 0.75
C TYR A 44 8.54 -4.26 0.57
N PHE A 45 9.84 -4.55 0.52
CA PHE A 45 10.88 -3.51 0.42
C PHE A 45 11.12 -3.12 -1.04
N ILE A 46 10.23 -2.31 -1.59
CA ILE A 46 10.35 -1.74 -2.95
C ILE A 46 11.11 -0.42 -2.97
N ASN A 47 11.12 0.30 -1.84
CA ASN A 47 11.81 1.58 -1.67
C ASN A 47 12.54 1.62 -0.32
N ARG A 48 13.54 2.51 -0.22
CA ARG A 48 14.22 2.82 1.04
C ARG A 48 13.33 3.59 2.02
N THR A 49 12.35 4.33 1.51
CA THR A 49 11.40 5.07 2.33
C THR A 49 10.27 4.15 2.77
N GLU A 50 10.10 4.00 4.08
CA GLU A 50 9.09 3.13 4.70
C GLU A 50 7.67 3.46 4.23
N ARG A 51 7.33 4.75 4.09
CA ARG A 51 6.00 5.19 3.63
C ARG A 51 5.58 4.60 2.28
N TYR A 52 6.52 4.41 1.36
CA TYR A 52 6.23 3.79 0.06
C TYR A 52 5.90 2.30 0.20
N ASN A 53 6.64 1.59 1.05
CA ASN A 53 6.43 0.17 1.31
C ASN A 53 5.09 -0.08 2.03
N GLU A 54 4.75 0.78 3.00
CA GLU A 54 3.47 0.76 3.71
C GLU A 54 2.30 0.99 2.75
N ARG A 55 2.35 2.03 1.92
CA ARG A 55 1.28 2.37 0.98
C ARG A 55 1.02 1.26 -0.05
N GLN A 56 2.07 0.56 -0.50
CA GLN A 56 1.91 -0.61 -1.37
C GLN A 56 1.22 -1.76 -0.64
N ARG A 57 1.64 -2.07 0.61
CA ARG A 57 1.02 -3.10 1.43
C ARG A 57 -0.44 -2.78 1.76
N GLU A 58 -0.75 -1.53 2.08
CA GLU A 58 -2.12 -1.07 2.32
C GLU A 58 -2.99 -1.29 1.08
N SER A 59 -2.48 -0.95 -0.10
CA SER A 59 -3.21 -1.13 -1.36
C SER A 59 -3.45 -2.60 -1.69
N MET A 60 -2.49 -3.47 -1.37
CA MET A 60 -2.65 -4.92 -1.46
C MET A 60 -3.72 -5.46 -0.48
N ASN A 61 -3.73 -4.98 0.76
CA ASN A 61 -4.68 -5.42 1.78
C ASN A 61 -6.11 -4.89 1.55
N SER A 62 -6.23 -3.69 0.96
CA SER A 62 -7.54 -3.09 0.65
C SER A 62 -8.27 -3.80 -0.49
N LEU A 63 -7.64 -4.76 -1.17
CA LEU A 63 -8.30 -5.65 -2.14
C LEU A 63 -9.39 -6.54 -1.47
N SER A 64 -9.43 -6.64 -0.13
CA SER A 64 -10.45 -7.40 0.60
C SER A 64 -11.76 -6.62 0.75
N PRO A 65 -12.94 -7.20 0.42
CA PRO A 65 -14.24 -6.54 0.53
C PRO A 65 -14.65 -6.15 1.96
N HIS A 66 -13.90 -6.57 2.99
CA HIS A 66 -14.18 -6.29 4.40
C HIS A 66 -13.32 -5.17 5.01
N HIS A 67 -12.35 -4.61 4.27
CA HIS A 67 -11.58 -3.48 4.78
C HIS A 67 -12.31 -2.17 4.50
N SER A 68 -13.30 -1.84 5.33
CA SER A 68 -13.73 -0.45 5.45
C SER A 68 -12.50 0.38 5.81
N PRO A 69 -12.23 1.51 5.13
CA PRO A 69 -11.14 2.38 5.53
C PRO A 69 -11.43 2.77 6.98
N ILE A 70 -10.50 2.47 7.89
CA ILE A 70 -10.48 3.13 9.20
C ILE A 70 -10.13 4.58 8.88
N ILE A 71 -11.16 5.36 8.54
CA ILE A 71 -11.08 6.80 8.55
C ILE A 71 -10.82 7.12 10.02
N THR A 72 -9.57 7.34 10.38
CA THR A 72 -9.24 8.04 11.63
C THR A 72 -9.79 9.45 11.46
N THR A 73 -11.09 9.62 11.66
CA THR A 73 -11.67 10.92 11.94
C THR A 73 -11.08 11.32 13.29
N SER A 74 -9.99 12.09 13.27
CA SER A 74 -9.65 12.97 14.38
C SER A 74 -10.72 14.07 14.48
N SER A 75 -11.94 13.64 14.79
CA SER A 75 -12.91 14.51 15.45
C SER A 75 -12.42 14.64 16.89
N HIS A 76 -11.77 15.77 17.19
CA HIS A 76 -11.68 16.24 18.57
C HIS A 76 -12.92 17.10 18.81
N PRO A 77 -13.87 16.68 19.67
CA PRO A 77 -14.92 17.54 20.14
C PRO A 77 -14.53 18.17 21.48
N LYS A 78 -14.30 19.49 21.48
CA LYS A 78 -14.88 20.52 22.38
C LYS A 78 -14.07 21.81 22.32
#